data_AF-A0A8T3X5M0-F1
#
_entry.id   AF-A0A8T3X5M0-F1
#
_cell.length_a   1.000
_cell.length_b   1.000
_cell.length_c   1.000
_cell.angle_alpha   90.00
_cell.angle_beta   90.00
_cell.angle_gamma   90.00
#
_symmetry.space_group_name_H-M   'P 1'
#
loop_
_entity.id
_entity.type
_entity.pdbx_description
1 polymer ?
#
loop_
_entity_poly.entity_id
_entity_poly.type
_entity_poly.pdbx_seq_one_letter_code
_entity_poly.pdbx_strand_id
1 'polypeptide(L)' 'MGTITINIKDEIEDEFRESVKEGKGLGKGKLGEAVGEALRSWAEQQKQKHLAQELTQMMKEGFPMGKLKVKSRDELYE' A
#
# COMPACT_ATOMS: atom_id res chain seq x y z
N MET A 1 -9.78 19.61 1.72
CA MET A 1 -8.35 19.58 2.10
C MET A 1 -8.28 19.55 3.61
N GLY A 2 -7.59 18.57 4.19
CA GLY A 2 -7.25 18.57 5.61
C GLY A 2 -5.82 19.06 5.80
N THR A 3 -5.54 19.73 6.91
CA THR A 3 -4.19 20.14 7.29
C THR A 3 -3.69 19.22 8.39
N ILE A 4 -2.48 18.69 8.21
CA ILE A 4 -1.79 17.88 9.22
C ILE A 4 -0.50 18.62 9.56
N THR A 5 -0.27 18.87 10.85
CA THR A 5 0.99 19.40 11.36
C THR A 5 1.78 18.25 11.93
N ILE A 6 2.99 18.03 11.41
CA ILE A 6 3.89 16.97 11.81
C ILE A 6 5.27 17.56 12.04
N ASN A 7 5.91 17.12 13.12
CA ASN A 7 7.31 17.38 13.36
C ASN A 7 8.09 16.16 12.89
N ILE A 8 9.00 16.38 11.96
CA ILE A 8 9.96 15.38 11.49
C ILE A 8 11.36 15.91 11.77
N LYS A 9 12.36 15.03 11.72
CA LYS A 9 13.74 15.46 11.84
C LYS A 9 14.15 16.25 10.61
N ASP A 10 14.96 17.28 10.81
CA ASP A 10 15.47 18.16 9.74
C ASP A 10 16.14 17.35 8.62
N GLU A 11 16.94 16.33 8.99
CA GLU A 11 17.60 15.43 8.03
C GLU A 11 16.62 14.77 7.05
N ILE A 12 15.45 14.36 7.53
CA ILE A 12 14.40 13.71 6.72
C ILE A 12 13.65 14.75 5.89
N GLU A 13 13.40 15.94 6.46
CA GLU A 13 12.73 17.02 5.72
C GLU A 13 13.58 17.46 4.51
N ASP A 14 14.87 17.64 4.73
CA ASP A 14 15.81 18.11 3.69
C ASP A 14 15.93 17.09 2.56
N GLU A 15 16.15 15.81 2.89
CA GLU A 15 16.22 14.72 1.91
C GLU A 15 14.92 14.62 1.10
N PHE A 16 13.77 14.73 1.77
CA PHE A 16 12.47 14.70 1.10
C PHE A 16 12.27 15.90 0.19
N ARG A 17 12.63 17.11 0.63
CA ARG A 17 12.55 18.32 -0.20
C ARG A 17 13.45 18.21 -1.42
N GLU A 18 14.66 17.71 -1.29
CA GLU A 18 15.59 17.50 -2.40
C GLU A 18 15.02 16.50 -3.41
N SER A 19 14.55 15.34 -2.93
CA SER A 19 13.90 14.33 -3.77
C SER A 19 12.70 14.89 -4.55
N VAL A 20 11.88 15.74 -3.91
CA VAL A 20 10.75 16.40 -4.58
C VAL A 20 11.21 17.40 -5.63
N LYS A 21 12.28 18.16 -5.35
CA LYS A 21 12.85 19.10 -6.34
C LYS A 21 13.34 18.35 -7.58
N GLU A 22 14.03 17.23 -7.40
CA GLU A 22 14.56 16.43 -8.51
C GLU A 22 13.45 15.75 -9.31
N GLY A 23 12.48 15.14 -8.63
CA GLY A 23 11.43 14.36 -9.30
C GLY A 23 10.27 15.18 -9.86
N LYS A 24 9.82 16.23 -9.14
CA LYS A 24 8.61 17.00 -9.47
C LYS A 24 8.90 18.49 -9.79
N GLY A 25 10.14 18.92 -9.65
CA GLY A 25 10.55 20.30 -9.90
C GLY A 25 10.23 21.26 -8.74
N LEU A 26 10.54 22.53 -8.96
CA LEU A 26 10.30 23.62 -8.02
C LEU A 26 8.93 24.26 -8.28
N GLY A 27 8.11 24.45 -7.25
CA GLY A 27 6.83 25.13 -7.38
C GLY A 27 5.96 25.10 -6.13
N LYS A 28 5.12 26.13 -5.96
CA LYS A 28 4.14 26.17 -4.87
C LYS A 28 3.18 24.99 -5.01
N GLY A 29 3.04 24.19 -3.94
CA GLY A 29 2.16 23.03 -3.90
C GLY A 29 2.82 21.70 -4.24
N LYS A 30 4.02 21.67 -4.84
CA LYS A 30 4.73 20.41 -5.16
C LYS A 30 5.08 19.57 -3.95
N LEU A 31 5.49 20.23 -2.86
CA LEU A 31 5.73 19.55 -1.58
C LEU A 31 4.44 18.93 -1.02
N GLY A 32 3.32 19.65 -1.08
CA GLY A 32 2.02 19.15 -0.62
C GLY A 32 1.50 17.99 -1.46
N GLU A 33 1.69 18.07 -2.79
CA GLU A 33 1.38 16.99 -3.73
C GLU A 33 2.20 15.73 -3.38
N ALA A 34 3.51 15.89 -3.19
CA ALA A 34 4.41 14.78 -2.83
C ALA A 34 4.06 14.17 -1.45
N VAL A 35 3.74 15.00 -0.45
CA VAL A 35 3.29 14.50 0.86
C VAL A 35 1.99 13.70 0.71
N GLY A 36 1.05 14.18 -0.11
CA GLY A 36 -0.19 13.45 -0.39
C GLY A 36 0.05 12.10 -1.04
N GLU A 37 0.97 12.02 -2.00
CA GLU A 37 1.37 10.76 -2.66
C GLU A 37 2.07 9.80 -1.71
N ALA A 38 2.98 10.31 -0.87
CA ALA A 38 3.68 9.53 0.13
C ALA A 38 2.72 8.91 1.15
N LEU A 39 1.79 9.72 1.68
CA LEU A 39 0.77 9.26 2.63
C LEU A 39 -0.15 8.21 2.01
N ARG A 40 -0.59 8.40 0.76
CA ARG A 40 -1.42 7.43 0.05
C ARG A 40 -0.68 6.11 -0.15
N SER A 41 0.57 6.18 -0.64
CA SER A 41 1.39 5.01 -0.90
C SER A 41 1.65 4.22 0.37
N TRP A 42 1.95 4.90 1.48
CA TRP A 42 2.12 4.25 2.78
C TRP A 42 0.85 3.53 3.21
N ALA A 43 -0.33 4.16 3.07
CA ALA A 43 -1.60 3.59 3.51
C ALA A 43 -1.94 2.31 2.71
N GLU A 44 -1.68 2.34 1.42
CA GLU A 44 -1.85 1.18 0.55
C GLU A 44 -0.88 0.05 0.92
N GLN A 45 0.40 0.36 1.18
CA GLN A 45 1.38 -0.64 1.63
C GLN A 45 0.97 -1.32 2.93
N GLN A 46 0.45 -0.59 3.92
CA GLN A 46 -0.03 -1.22 5.16
C GLN A 46 -1.25 -2.10 4.92
N LYS A 47 -2.18 -1.67 4.06
CA LYS A 47 -3.34 -2.49 3.69
C LYS A 47 -2.90 -3.80 3.05
N GLN A 48 -1.95 -3.73 2.11
CA GLN A 48 -1.40 -4.92 1.44
C GLN A 48 -0.66 -5.84 2.41
N LYS A 49 0.14 -5.26 3.33
CA LYS A 49 0.83 -6.03 4.36
C LYS A 49 -0.15 -6.79 5.26
N HIS A 50 -1.23 -6.13 5.68
CA HIS A 50 -2.27 -6.75 6.49
C HIS A 50 -2.96 -7.89 5.74
N LEU A 51 -3.40 -7.66 4.50
CA LEU A 51 -4.02 -8.68 3.67
C LEU A 51 -3.09 -9.88 3.45
N ALA A 52 -1.81 -9.63 3.18
CA ALA A 52 -0.82 -10.70 3.01
C ALA A 52 -0.67 -11.55 4.28
N GLN A 53 -0.70 -10.93 5.46
CA GLN A 53 -0.67 -11.64 6.74
C GLN A 53 -1.94 -12.48 6.94
N GLU A 54 -3.12 -11.93 6.66
CA GLU A 54 -4.39 -12.66 6.78
C GLU A 54 -4.45 -13.86 5.83
N LEU A 55 -4.09 -13.66 4.55
CA LEU A 55 -4.04 -14.74 3.56
C LEU A 55 -3.04 -15.82 3.96
N THR A 56 -1.88 -15.43 4.48
CA THR A 56 -0.89 -16.38 5.00
C THR A 56 -1.45 -17.18 6.18
N GLN A 57 -2.23 -16.54 7.05
CA GLN A 57 -2.87 -17.21 8.17
C GLN A 57 -3.96 -18.18 7.70
N MET A 58 -4.81 -17.76 6.76
CA MET A 58 -5.84 -18.64 6.16
C MET A 58 -5.23 -19.86 5.45
N MET A 59 -4.09 -19.69 4.77
CA MET A 59 -3.34 -20.81 4.18
C MET A 59 -2.83 -21.79 5.24
N LYS A 60 -2.36 -21.29 6.40
CA LYS A 60 -1.88 -22.13 7.51
C LYS A 60 -3.00 -22.86 8.23
N GLU A 61 -4.12 -22.19 8.46
CA GLU A 61 -5.26 -22.76 9.19
C GLU A 61 -6.06 -23.75 8.31
N GLY A 62 -5.88 -23.67 7.00
CA GLY A 62 -6.63 -24.46 6.03
C GLY A 62 -8.02 -23.87 5.82
N PHE A 63 -8.33 -23.49 4.59
CA PHE A 63 -9.65 -22.94 4.27
C PHE A 63 -10.65 -24.09 4.06
N PRO A 64 -11.82 -24.10 4.75
CA PRO A 64 -12.85 -25.10 4.52
C PRO A 64 -13.48 -24.88 3.14
N MET A 65 -12.92 -25.50 2.12
CA MET A 65 -13.40 -25.51 0.73
C MET A 65 -14.75 -26.23 0.54
N GLY A 66 -15.39 -26.70 1.63
CA GLY A 66 -16.55 -27.57 1.57
C GLY A 66 -16.24 -28.90 0.86
N LYS A 67 -17.28 -29.62 0.41
CA LYS A 67 -17.07 -30.79 -0.45
C LYS A 67 -16.77 -30.30 -1.86
N LEU A 68 -15.55 -30.51 -2.35
CA LEU A 68 -15.20 -30.37 -3.76
C LEU A 68 -16.17 -31.22 -4.58
N LYS A 69 -17.03 -30.56 -5.37
CA LYS A 69 -18.03 -31.23 -6.24
C LYS A 69 -17.42 -31.82 -7.50
N VAL A 70 -16.20 -31.41 -7.82
CA VAL A 70 -15.47 -31.80 -9.03
C VAL A 70 -14.11 -32.36 -8.63
N LYS A 71 -13.76 -33.52 -9.17
CA LYS A 71 -12.48 -34.18 -8.88
C LYS A 71 -11.40 -33.84 -9.91
N SER A 72 -11.82 -33.51 -11.13
CA SER A 72 -10.94 -33.17 -12.25
C SER A 72 -11.37 -31.87 -12.92
N ARG A 73 -10.42 -31.18 -13.57
CA ARG A 73 -10.68 -29.92 -14.29
C ARG A 73 -11.65 -30.10 -15.45
N ASP A 74 -11.71 -31.31 -16.01
CA ASP A 74 -12.60 -31.64 -17.13
C ASP A 74 -14.09 -31.62 -16.72
N GLU A 75 -14.40 -31.85 -15.45
CA GLU A 75 -15.76 -31.80 -14.89
C GLU A 75 -16.30 -30.35 -14.69
N LEU A 76 -15.49 -29.32 -14.94
CA LEU A 76 -15.90 -27.90 -14.78
C LEU A 76 -16.61 -27.32 -16.01
N TYR A 77 -16.55 -27.99 -17.14
CA TYR A 77 -17.02 -27.47 -18.43
C TYR A 77 -18.16 -28.28 -19.06
N GLU A 78 -18.77 -29.21 -18.32
CA GLU A 78 -20.02 -29.89 -18.72
C GLU A 78 -21.27 -29.17 -18.21
#